data_AF-A0A3S7KN48-F1
#
_entry.id   AF-A0A3S7KN48-F1
#
_cell.length_a   1.000
_cell.length_b   1.000
_cell.length_c   1.000
_cell.angle_alpha   90.00
_cell.angle_beta   90.00
_cell.angle_gamma   90.00
#
_symmetry.space_group_name_H-M   'P 1'
#
loop_
_entity.id
_entity.type
_entity.pdbx_description
1 polymer ?
#
loop_
_entity_poly.entity_id
_entity_poly.type
_entity_poly.pdbx_seq_one_letter_code
_entity_poly.pdbx_strand_id
1 'polypeptide(L)'
;MDEPDALLQDLLSGDATRIHASACRVAVTFDHTLLNALAPHADRIERACAGVTLGGALLANQVHLQAALQRLRYWQARTGCLCALAPTYLFFDPRKLIAQGHMQLLSVGDAEDGWGECHYVACTQCGQRWEATDREYHYPWWEWKTA
;
A
#
# COMPACT_ATOMS: atom_id res chain seq x y z
N MET A 1 -16.26 14.59 12.27
CA MET A 1 -16.14 13.14 12.00
C MET A 1 -14.67 12.87 11.85
N ASP A 2 -14.12 11.94 12.63
CA ASP A 2 -12.69 11.62 12.60
C ASP A 2 -12.33 10.92 11.28
N GLU A 3 -11.10 11.10 10.78
CA GLU A 3 -10.65 10.51 9.50
C GLU A 3 -10.83 8.98 9.46
N PRO A 4 -10.47 8.22 10.51
CA PRO A 4 -10.66 6.77 10.52
C PRO A 4 -12.13 6.35 10.43
N ASP A 5 -13.04 7.08 11.07
CA ASP A 5 -14.47 6.79 11.01
C ASP A 5 -15.03 6.99 9.59
N ALA A 6 -14.58 8.06 8.92
CA ALA A 6 -14.97 8.33 7.54
C ALA A 6 -14.52 7.21 6.59
N LEU A 7 -13.25 6.79 6.70
CA LEU A 7 -12.69 5.68 5.91
C LEU A 7 -13.43 4.36 6.19
N LEU A 8 -13.75 4.07 7.45
CA LEU A 8 -14.50 2.87 7.81
C LEU A 8 -15.90 2.89 7.21
N GLN A 9 -16.61 4.04 7.27
CA GLN A 9 -17.93 4.17 6.67
C GLN A 9 -17.89 3.99 5.15
N ASP A 10 -16.88 4.55 4.47
CA ASP A 10 -16.68 4.37 3.04
C ASP A 10 -16.44 2.90 2.67
N LEU A 11 -15.57 2.21 3.40
CA LEU A 11 -15.25 0.80 3.19
C LEU A 11 -16.43 -0.14 3.47
N LEU A 12 -17.42 0.29 4.26
CA LEU A 12 -18.63 -0.48 4.57
C LEU A 12 -19.86 -0.05 3.76
N SER A 13 -19.71 0.92 2.86
CA SER A 13 -20.84 1.59 2.21
C SER A 13 -21.54 0.76 1.12
N GLY A 14 -20.85 -0.23 0.56
CA GLY A 14 -21.28 -0.93 -0.66
C GLY A 14 -21.13 -0.09 -1.95
N ASP A 15 -20.68 1.16 -1.84
CA ASP A 15 -20.40 2.04 -2.98
C ASP A 15 -18.99 1.77 -3.51
N ALA A 16 -18.90 1.30 -4.76
CA ALA A 16 -17.64 0.91 -5.37
C ALA A 16 -16.62 2.06 -5.46
N THR A 17 -17.06 3.29 -5.69
CA THR A 17 -16.18 4.46 -5.81
C THR A 17 -15.62 4.84 -4.44
N ARG A 18 -16.45 4.86 -3.40
CA ARG A 18 -16.02 5.16 -2.02
C ARG A 18 -15.10 4.08 -1.47
N ILE A 19 -15.46 2.81 -1.68
CA ILE A 19 -14.62 1.66 -1.29
C ILE A 19 -13.26 1.77 -1.97
N HIS A 20 -13.23 2.00 -3.29
CA HIS A 20 -11.98 2.11 -4.03
C HIS A 20 -11.09 3.24 -3.51
N ALA A 21 -11.63 4.46 -3.34
CA ALA A 21 -10.88 5.61 -2.86
C ALA A 21 -10.28 5.36 -1.45
N SER A 22 -11.09 4.85 -0.53
CA SER A 22 -10.66 4.53 0.83
C SER A 22 -9.67 3.36 0.89
N ALA A 23 -9.87 2.33 0.07
CA ALA A 23 -8.92 1.22 -0.05
C ALA A 23 -7.55 1.70 -0.53
N CYS A 24 -7.49 2.55 -1.55
CA CYS A 24 -6.23 3.15 -2.02
C CYS A 24 -5.50 3.92 -0.92
N ARG A 25 -6.24 4.68 -0.10
CA ARG A 25 -5.67 5.43 1.04
C ARG A 25 -5.11 4.48 2.11
N VAL A 26 -5.88 3.47 2.49
CA VAL A 26 -5.47 2.50 3.53
C VAL A 26 -4.30 1.64 3.05
N ALA A 27 -4.29 1.19 1.79
CA ALA A 27 -3.26 0.31 1.23
C ALA A 27 -1.84 0.86 1.39
N VAL A 28 -1.66 2.18 1.40
CA VAL A 28 -0.35 2.86 1.46
C VAL A 28 -0.05 3.58 2.78
N THR A 29 -0.94 3.50 3.77
CA THR A 29 -0.77 4.26 5.02
C THR A 29 0.29 3.67 5.95
N PHE A 30 0.99 4.57 6.64
CA PHE A 30 1.87 4.28 7.77
C PHE A 30 1.38 4.98 9.06
N ASP A 31 0.21 5.61 9.02
CA ASP A 31 -0.38 6.25 10.19
C ASP A 31 -0.87 5.18 11.18
N HIS A 32 -0.15 5.04 12.29
CA HIS A 32 -0.46 4.09 13.34
C HIS A 32 -1.82 4.37 14.01
N THR A 33 -2.25 5.62 14.11
CA THR A 33 -3.56 5.98 14.70
C THR A 33 -4.68 5.44 13.82
N LEU A 34 -4.60 5.69 12.51
CA LEU A 34 -5.54 5.18 11.52
C LEU A 34 -5.53 3.65 11.49
N LEU A 35 -4.36 3.01 11.49
CA LEU A 35 -4.24 1.56 11.50
C LEU A 35 -4.81 0.93 12.77
N ASN A 36 -4.57 1.53 13.94
CA ASN A 36 -5.14 1.07 15.21
C ASN A 36 -6.68 1.12 15.21
N ALA A 37 -7.26 2.17 14.61
CA ALA A 37 -8.71 2.32 14.50
C ALA A 37 -9.34 1.32 13.51
N LEU A 38 -8.71 1.09 12.35
CA LEU A 38 -9.29 0.26 11.29
C LEU A 38 -8.98 -1.23 11.41
N ALA A 39 -7.82 -1.63 11.94
CA ALA A 39 -7.39 -3.02 11.95
C ALA A 39 -8.36 -3.99 12.64
N PRO A 40 -9.03 -3.65 13.77
CA PRO A 40 -10.05 -4.51 14.37
C PRO A 40 -11.25 -4.80 13.47
N HIS A 41 -11.45 -4.04 12.39
CA HIS A 41 -12.56 -4.16 11.48
C HIS A 41 -12.21 -4.89 10.17
N ALA A 42 -10.99 -5.41 10.01
CA ALA A 42 -10.53 -6.03 8.76
C ALA A 42 -11.51 -7.09 8.22
N ASP A 43 -11.97 -8.03 9.05
CA ASP A 43 -12.90 -9.08 8.61
C ASP A 43 -14.31 -8.54 8.30
N ARG A 44 -14.73 -7.47 8.99
CA ARG A 44 -16.01 -6.81 8.69
C ARG A 44 -15.95 -6.10 7.34
N ILE A 45 -14.84 -5.41 7.06
CA ILE A 45 -14.58 -4.74 5.78
C ILE A 45 -14.57 -5.76 4.65
N GLU A 46 -13.83 -6.87 4.81
CA GLU A 46 -13.76 -7.94 3.81
C GLU A 46 -15.15 -8.50 3.49
N ARG A 47 -15.97 -8.82 4.51
CA ARG A 47 -17.34 -9.30 4.31
C ARG A 47 -18.25 -8.27 3.65
N ALA A 48 -18.16 -7.00 4.03
CA ALA A 48 -19.00 -5.94 3.46
C ALA A 48 -18.68 -5.67 1.99
N CYS A 49 -17.42 -5.85 1.58
CA CYS A 49 -16.99 -5.70 0.21
C CYS A 49 -17.16 -6.97 -0.65
N ALA A 50 -17.52 -8.10 -0.03
CA ALA A 50 -17.69 -9.36 -0.74
C ALA A 50 -18.80 -9.23 -1.79
N GLY A 51 -18.43 -9.45 -3.06
CA GLY A 51 -19.36 -9.35 -4.20
C GLY A 51 -19.57 -7.93 -4.74
N VAL A 52 -18.89 -6.91 -4.20
CA VAL A 52 -18.91 -5.56 -4.79
C VAL A 52 -17.97 -5.51 -6.00
N THR A 53 -18.51 -5.21 -7.18
CA THR A 53 -17.70 -5.02 -8.39
C THR A 53 -17.03 -3.65 -8.36
N LEU A 54 -15.75 -3.60 -8.00
CA LEU A 54 -14.97 -2.35 -7.94
C LEU A 54 -14.52 -1.83 -9.32
N GLY A 55 -14.77 -2.59 -10.38
CA GLY A 55 -14.35 -2.26 -11.74
C GLY A 55 -12.83 -2.33 -11.92
N GLY A 56 -12.34 -1.53 -12.86
CA GLY A 56 -10.94 -1.56 -13.32
C GLY A 56 -10.87 -1.88 -14.80
N ALA A 57 -10.02 -1.16 -15.54
CA ALA A 57 -9.88 -1.32 -16.98
C ALA A 57 -8.76 -2.32 -17.33
N LEU A 58 -7.53 -2.00 -16.92
CA LEU A 58 -6.32 -2.80 -17.19
C LEU A 58 -5.96 -3.72 -16.00
N LEU A 59 -6.32 -3.30 -14.80
CA LEU A 59 -6.15 -4.02 -13.55
C LEU A 59 -7.44 -3.94 -12.76
N ALA A 60 -7.87 -5.05 -12.16
CA ALA A 60 -9.03 -5.06 -11.29
C ALA A 60 -8.77 -4.21 -10.05
N ASN A 61 -9.64 -3.24 -9.75
CA ASN A 61 -9.51 -2.36 -8.59
C ASN A 61 -9.56 -3.11 -7.24
N GLN A 62 -9.94 -4.39 -7.27
CA GLN A 62 -9.88 -5.30 -6.12
C GLN A 62 -8.49 -5.41 -5.49
N VAL A 63 -7.42 -5.19 -6.26
CA VAL A 63 -6.04 -5.24 -5.73
C VAL A 63 -5.80 -4.20 -4.62
N HIS A 64 -6.45 -3.03 -4.71
CA HIS A 64 -6.32 -1.96 -3.73
C HIS A 64 -6.96 -2.36 -2.40
N LEU A 65 -8.14 -2.98 -2.46
CA LEU A 65 -8.84 -3.50 -1.29
C LEU A 65 -8.07 -4.67 -0.66
N GLN A 66 -7.50 -5.57 -1.47
CA GLN A 66 -6.67 -6.65 -0.97
C GLN A 66 -5.42 -6.13 -0.25
N ALA A 67 -4.73 -5.14 -0.81
CA ALA A 67 -3.58 -4.51 -0.18
C ALA A 67 -3.95 -3.79 1.14
N ALA A 68 -5.09 -3.09 1.17
CA ALA A 68 -5.62 -2.48 2.39
C ALA A 68 -5.88 -3.54 3.48
N LEU A 69 -6.60 -4.62 3.16
CA LEU A 69 -6.89 -5.71 4.10
C LEU A 69 -5.62 -6.41 4.58
N GLN A 70 -4.67 -6.68 3.68
CA GLN A 70 -3.38 -7.27 4.03
C GLN A 70 -2.63 -6.37 5.04
N ARG A 71 -2.61 -5.06 4.79
CA ARG A 71 -1.96 -4.08 5.67
C ARG A 71 -2.61 -4.02 7.05
N LEU A 72 -3.95 -3.99 7.11
CA LEU A 72 -4.69 -4.02 8.38
C LEU A 72 -4.41 -5.31 9.17
N ARG A 73 -4.42 -6.47 8.51
CA ARG A 73 -4.12 -7.77 9.14
C ARG A 73 -2.69 -7.87 9.63
N TYR A 74 -1.73 -7.40 8.83
CA TYR A 74 -0.31 -7.37 9.20
C TYR A 74 -0.07 -6.48 10.42
N TRP A 75 -0.74 -5.33 10.49
CA TRP A 75 -0.72 -4.44 11.65
C TRP A 75 -1.34 -5.12 12.89
N GLN A 76 -2.53 -5.70 12.73
CA GLN A 76 -3.25 -6.38 13.81
C GLN A 76 -2.43 -7.52 14.43
N ALA A 77 -1.78 -8.31 13.58
CA ALA A 77 -0.94 -9.43 13.98
C ALA A 77 0.42 -9.00 14.57
N ARG A 78 0.77 -7.70 14.48
CA ARG A 78 2.06 -7.14 14.90
C ARG A 78 3.25 -7.88 14.26
N THR A 79 3.10 -8.28 12.99
CA THR A 79 4.06 -9.15 12.29
C THR A 79 5.45 -8.51 12.15
N GLY A 80 5.52 -7.18 12.07
CA GLY A 80 6.78 -6.45 12.01
C GLY A 80 6.62 -5.05 11.46
N CYS A 81 7.71 -4.49 10.91
CA CYS A 81 7.66 -3.19 10.25
C CYS A 81 6.80 -3.25 8.98
N LEU A 82 6.02 -2.19 8.75
CA LEU A 82 5.11 -2.04 7.62
C LEU A 82 5.82 -1.97 6.26
N CYS A 83 7.12 -1.69 6.23
CA CYS A 83 7.92 -1.69 5.00
C CYS A 83 8.02 -3.08 4.35
N ALA A 84 7.85 -4.16 5.13
CA ALA A 84 7.90 -5.52 4.60
C ALA A 84 6.76 -5.83 3.59
N LEU A 85 5.73 -4.98 3.55
CA LEU A 85 4.63 -5.08 2.59
C LEU A 85 4.91 -4.35 1.26
N ALA A 86 6.04 -3.63 1.12
CA ALA A 86 6.33 -2.91 -0.12
C ALA A 86 6.31 -3.81 -1.37
N PRO A 87 6.86 -5.05 -1.34
CA PRO A 87 6.82 -5.96 -2.49
C PRO A 87 5.43 -6.51 -2.84
N THR A 88 4.44 -6.39 -1.96
CA THR A 88 3.13 -7.02 -2.16
C THR A 88 2.14 -6.14 -2.89
N TYR A 89 2.50 -4.88 -3.18
CA TYR A 89 1.60 -3.92 -3.79
C TYR A 89 2.33 -2.98 -4.77
N LEU A 90 2.00 -3.17 -6.05
CA LEU A 90 2.62 -2.54 -7.22
C LEU A 90 2.67 -1.00 -7.18
N PHE A 91 1.75 -0.37 -6.45
CA PHE A 91 1.60 1.09 -6.41
C PHE A 91 2.35 1.76 -5.23
N PHE A 92 3.23 1.02 -4.54
CA PHE A 92 4.16 1.60 -3.58
C PHE A 92 5.29 2.35 -4.29
N ASP A 93 5.05 3.64 -4.55
CA ASP A 93 6.05 4.54 -5.12
C ASP A 93 7.09 4.95 -4.05
N PRO A 94 8.38 4.58 -4.19
CA PRO A 94 9.44 4.91 -3.24
C PRO A 94 9.58 6.42 -3.06
N ARG A 95 9.33 7.23 -4.10
CA ARG A 95 9.44 8.69 -4.05
C ARG A 95 8.40 9.29 -3.10
N LYS A 96 7.18 8.73 -3.10
CA LYS A 96 6.13 9.14 -2.14
C LYS A 96 6.51 8.75 -0.71
N LEU A 97 7.06 7.56 -0.52
CA LEU A 97 7.50 7.10 0.80
C LEU A 97 8.67 7.93 1.34
N ILE A 98 9.58 8.38 0.45
CA ILE A 98 10.66 9.31 0.79
C ILE A 98 10.09 10.67 1.19
N ALA A 99 9.18 11.24 0.39
CA ALA A 99 8.57 12.54 0.68
C ALA A 99 7.78 12.56 1.99
N GLN A 100 7.22 11.41 2.39
CA GLN A 100 6.50 11.20 3.65
C GLN A 100 7.42 10.84 4.82
N GLY A 101 8.73 10.65 4.59
CA GLY A 101 9.70 10.32 5.63
C GLY A 101 9.66 8.85 6.11
N HIS A 102 8.99 7.95 5.39
CA HIS A 102 8.95 6.51 5.70
C HIS A 102 10.19 5.76 5.16
N MET A 103 10.84 6.34 4.16
CA MET A 103 12.05 5.82 3.54
C MET A 103 13.09 6.93 3.42
N GLN A 104 14.36 6.59 3.62
CA GLN A 104 15.49 7.45 3.34
C GLN A 104 16.12 7.02 2.01
N LEU A 105 16.30 7.96 1.09
CA LEU A 105 17.04 7.71 -0.13
C LEU A 105 18.54 7.51 0.17
N LEU A 106 19.11 6.41 -0.32
CA LEU A 106 20.53 6.10 -0.22
C LEU A 106 21.25 6.46 -1.53
N SER A 107 20.70 6.00 -2.66
CA SER A 107 21.21 6.29 -4.00
C SER A 107 20.14 6.04 -5.06
N VAL A 108 20.39 6.55 -6.26
CA VAL A 108 19.60 6.29 -7.48
C VAL A 108 20.57 5.82 -8.56
N GLY A 109 20.17 4.82 -9.33
CA GLY A 109 20.93 4.33 -10.47
C GLY A 109 20.02 3.69 -11.51
N ASP A 110 20.61 3.01 -12.47
CA ASP A 110 19.87 2.22 -13.46
C ASP A 110 19.60 0.81 -12.93
N ALA A 111 18.49 0.21 -13.36
CA ALA A 111 18.22 -1.20 -13.10
C ALA A 111 19.32 -2.10 -13.70
N GLU A 112 19.61 -3.26 -13.08
CA GLU A 112 20.65 -4.19 -13.55
C GLU A 112 20.41 -4.70 -14.98
N ASP A 113 19.15 -4.83 -15.38
CA ASP A 113 18.74 -5.22 -16.74
C ASP A 113 18.76 -4.05 -17.74
N GLY A 114 19.12 -2.85 -17.29
CA GLY A 114 19.22 -1.62 -18.09
C GLY A 114 17.88 -0.92 -18.34
N TRP A 115 16.78 -1.35 -17.71
CA TRP A 115 15.45 -0.79 -17.94
C TRP A 115 14.82 -0.22 -16.66
N GLY A 116 14.76 1.10 -16.56
CA GLY A 116 14.09 1.80 -15.46
C GLY A 116 15.05 2.33 -14.40
N GLU A 117 14.58 3.35 -13.68
CA GLU A 117 15.31 3.96 -12.57
C GLU A 117 15.18 3.10 -11.32
N CYS A 118 16.30 2.80 -10.68
CA CYS A 118 16.39 2.00 -9.48
C CYS A 118 16.72 2.90 -8.27
N HIS A 119 15.81 2.95 -7.31
CA HIS A 119 16.01 3.65 -6.04
C HIS A 119 16.46 2.67 -4.95
N TYR A 120 17.62 2.96 -4.36
CA TYR A 120 18.09 2.27 -3.17
C TYR A 120 17.66 3.08 -1.96
N VAL A 121 16.84 2.49 -1.09
CA VAL A 121 16.25 3.17 0.07
C VAL A 121 16.42 2.36 1.34
N ALA A 122 16.42 3.03 2.49
CA ALA A 122 16.35 2.38 3.80
C ALA A 122 15.07 2.80 4.52
N CYS A 123 14.37 1.85 5.16
CA CYS A 123 13.24 2.17 6.01
C CYS A 123 13.69 3.00 7.22
N THR A 124 13.04 4.14 7.46
CA THR A 124 13.38 5.03 8.58
C THR A 124 12.99 4.44 9.94
N GLN A 125 12.14 3.40 9.97
CA GLN A 125 11.69 2.75 11.20
C GLN A 125 12.56 1.55 11.60
N CYS A 126 12.89 0.66 10.67
CA CYS A 126 13.61 -0.59 10.97
C CYS A 126 15.00 -0.71 10.31
N GLY A 127 15.37 0.23 9.44
CA GLY A 127 16.65 0.22 8.74
C GLY A 127 16.76 -0.78 7.57
N GLN A 128 15.72 -1.58 7.29
CA GLN A 128 15.72 -2.51 6.16
C GLN A 128 15.98 -1.76 4.85
N ARG A 129 16.92 -2.29 4.07
CA ARG A 129 17.26 -1.74 2.76
C ARG A 129 16.45 -2.41 1.67
N TRP A 130 16.06 -1.60 0.70
CA TRP A 130 15.27 -2.01 -0.44
C TRP A 130 15.85 -1.43 -1.71
N GLU A 131 15.75 -2.23 -2.75
CA GLU A 131 15.82 -1.82 -4.14
C GLU A 131 14.40 -1.64 -4.65
N ALA A 132 14.07 -0.47 -5.19
CA ALA A 132 12.76 -0.16 -5.76
C ALA A 132 12.94 0.35 -7.18
N THR A 133 12.60 -0.49 -8.15
CA THR A 133 12.84 -0.22 -9.57
C THR A 133 11.55 0.15 -10.26
N ASP A 134 11.57 1.27 -10.99
CA ASP A 134 10.45 1.69 -11.83
C ASP A 134 10.32 0.74 -13.01
N ARG A 135 9.14 0.15 -13.15
CA ARG A 135 8.83 -0.78 -14.22
C ARG A 135 7.58 -0.31 -14.94
N GLU A 136 7.58 -0.54 -16.25
CA GLU A 136 6.45 -0.17 -17.10
C GLU A 136 6.04 -1.37 -17.96
N TYR A 137 4.73 -1.58 -18.09
CA TYR A 137 4.18 -2.47 -19.11
C TYR A 137 2.84 -1.91 -19.63
N HIS A 138 1.82 -1.89 -18.77
CA HIS A 138 0.52 -1.28 -19.06
C HIS A 138 0.25 -0.02 -18.22
N TYR A 139 1.01 0.16 -17.15
CA TYR A 139 1.05 1.34 -16.28
C TYR A 139 2.35 1.27 -15.44
N PRO A 140 2.82 2.39 -14.86
CA PRO A 140 3.98 2.39 -13.96
C PRO A 140 3.70 1.59 -12.69
N TRP A 141 4.64 0.74 -12.31
CA TRP A 141 4.62 -0.02 -11.07
C TRP A 141 6.04 -0.19 -10.53
N TRP A 142 6.13 -0.57 -9.26
CA TRP A 142 7.41 -0.65 -8.57
C TRP A 142 7.75 -2.09 -8.21
N GLU A 143 8.88 -2.57 -8.72
CA GLU A 143 9.47 -3.82 -8.31
C GLU A 143 10.31 -3.58 -7.05
N TRP A 144 9.93 -4.20 -5.93
CA TRP A 144 10.67 -4.08 -4.67
C TRP A 144 11.43 -5.37 -4.35
N LYS A 145 12.73 -5.26 -4.09
CA LYS A 145 13.61 -6.36 -3.67
C LYS A 145 14.39 -5.96 -2.43
N THR A 146 14.72 -6.93 -1.58
CA THR A 146 15.63 -6.70 -0.47
C THR A 146 17.04 -6.47 -1.01
N ALA A 147 17.68 -5.39 -0.58
CA ALA A 147 19.07 -5.04 -0.90
C ALA A 147 20.05 -5.48 0.19
#